data_AF-A0A7X8JJQ6-F1
#
_entry.id   AF-A0A7X8JJQ6-F1
#
_cell.length_a   1.000
_cell.length_b   1.000
_cell.length_c   1.000
_cell.angle_alpha   90.00
_cell.angle_beta   90.00
_cell.angle_gamma   90.00
#
_symmetry.space_group_name_H-M   'P 1'
#
loop_
_entity.id
_entity.type
_entity.pdbx_description
1 polymer ?
#
loop_
_entity_poly.entity_id
_entity_poly.type
_entity_poly.pdbx_seq_one_letter_code
_entity_poly.pdbx_strand_id
1 'polypeptide(L)' 'MNLTTVRTRFAPSPTGFMHVGNLRTALYEYLIAKSAGGSFVLRIEDTDQDRLVDGATDIIYRTL' A
#
# COMPACT_ATOMS: atom_id res chain seq x y z
N MET A 1 28.92 -9.33 -1.34
CA MET A 1 27.91 -9.22 -0.26
C MET A 1 26.57 -9.05 -0.94
N ASN A 2 25.64 -9.98 -0.75
CA ASN A 2 24.29 -9.82 -1.29
C ASN A 2 23.59 -8.78 -0.40
N LEU A 3 23.61 -7.52 -0.82
CA LEU A 3 22.91 -6.44 -0.13
C LEU A 3 21.43 -6.70 -0.32
N THR A 4 20.78 -7.35 0.66
CA THR A 4 19.33 -7.49 0.66
C THR A 4 18.72 -6.10 0.75
N THR A 5 18.26 -5.58 -0.40
CA THR A 5 17.56 -4.29 -0.47
C THR A 5 16.25 -4.39 0.32
N VAL A 6 16.04 -3.49 1.27
CA VAL A 6 14.78 -3.43 2.04
C VAL A 6 13.63 -3.21 1.07
N ARG A 7 12.58 -4.04 1.17
CA ARG A 7 11.39 -3.93 0.34
C ARG A 7 10.14 -4.05 1.20
N THR A 8 9.41 -2.95 1.30
CA THR A 8 8.17 -2.82 2.09
C THR A 8 6.96 -2.81 1.18
N ARG A 9 5.76 -2.96 1.74
CA ARG A 9 4.53 -2.85 0.96
C ARG A 9 3.38 -2.28 1.76
N PHE A 10 2.51 -1.55 1.08
CA PHE A 10 1.15 -1.30 1.53
C PHE A 10 0.19 -2.05 0.61
N ALA A 11 -0.64 -2.91 1.20
CA ALA A 11 -1.49 -3.84 0.46
C ALA A 11 -2.99 -3.65 0.79
N PRO A 12 -3.62 -2.55 0.33
CA PRO A 12 -5.03 -2.27 0.61
C PRO A 12 -5.96 -3.14 -0.25
N SER A 13 -7.09 -3.54 0.32
CA SER A 13 -8.21 -4.10 -0.44
C SER A 13 -9.14 -2.98 -0.92
N PRO A 14 -9.61 -3.01 -2.19
CA PRO A 14 -10.49 -1.99 -2.75
C PRO A 14 -11.96 -2.23 -2.36
N THR A 15 -12.22 -2.36 -1.05
CA THR A 15 -13.54 -2.69 -0.48
C THR A 15 -14.22 -1.51 0.20
N GLY A 16 -13.76 -0.29 -0.06
CA GLY A 16 -14.26 0.93 0.57
C GLY A 16 -13.24 2.06 0.58
N PHE A 17 -13.53 3.11 1.37
CA PHE A 17 -12.68 4.29 1.47
C PHE A 17 -11.42 4.05 2.31
N MET A 18 -10.32 4.69 1.92
CA MET A 18 -9.11 4.81 2.73
C MET A 18 -9.42 5.63 4.00
N HIS A 19 -9.01 5.12 5.16
CA HIS A 19 -9.08 5.86 6.42
C HIS A 19 -7.68 6.21 6.96
N VAL A 20 -7.61 7.02 8.01
CA VAL A 20 -6.35 7.50 8.60
C VAL A 20 -5.40 6.37 9.01
N GLY A 21 -5.93 5.25 9.49
CA GLY A 21 -5.13 4.04 9.78
C GLY A 21 -4.41 3.46 8.55
N ASN A 22 -5.05 3.43 7.37
CA ASN A 22 -4.42 2.98 6.13
C ASN A 22 -3.26 3.91 5.75
N LEU A 23 -3.50 5.22 5.79
CA LEU A 23 -2.49 6.25 5.51
C LEU A 23 -1.28 6.13 6.43
N ARG A 24 -1.52 5.92 7.73
CA ARG A 24 -0.44 5.72 8.70
C ARG A 24 0.43 4.53 8.33
N THR A 25 -0.18 3.38 8.01
CA THR A 25 0.57 2.18 7.61
C THR A 25 1.35 2.42 6.32
N ALA A 26 0.72 2.98 5.29
CA ALA A 26 1.38 3.28 4.02
C ALA A 26 2.59 4.21 4.21
N LEU A 27 2.42 5.27 5.01
CA LEU A 27 3.49 6.22 5.33
C LEU A 27 4.65 5.54 6.07
N TYR A 28 4.38 4.67 7.04
CA TYR A 28 5.43 3.99 7.80
C TYR A 28 6.24 3.05 6.91
N GLU A 29 5.56 2.23 6.11
CA GLU A 29 6.20 1.32 5.16
C GLU A 29 7.04 2.10 4.12
N TYR A 30 6.54 3.23 3.63
CA TYR A 30 7.29 4.14 2.77
C TYR A 30 8.54 4.70 3.46
N LEU A 31 8.42 5.22 4.68
CA LEU A 31 9.53 5.82 5.42
C LEU A 31 10.62 4.80 5.79
N ILE A 32 10.23 3.55 6.10
CA ILE A 32 11.17 2.44 6.37
C ILE A 32 11.95 2.10 5.11
N ALA A 33 11.29 1.92 3.96
CA ALA A 33 11.99 1.66 2.70
C ALA A 33 12.89 2.86 2.34
N LYS A 34 12.39 4.08 2.46
CA LYS A 34 13.15 5.30 2.14
C LYS A 34 14.40 5.44 2.99
N SER A 35 14.30 5.24 4.30
CA SER A 35 15.45 5.38 5.23
C SER A 35 16.54 4.34 4.97
N ALA A 36 16.17 3.17 4.44
CA ALA A 36 17.09 2.10 4.10
C ALA A 36 17.55 2.12 2.63
N GLY A 37 17.20 3.13 1.83
CA GLY A 37 17.49 3.15 0.38
C GLY A 37 16.82 2.01 -0.39
N GLY A 38 15.70 1.53 0.13
CA GLY A 38 14.93 0.39 -0.35
C GLY A 38 13.80 0.77 -1.32
N SER A 39 12.87 -0.16 -1.51
CA SER A 39 11.69 0.01 -2.37
C SER A 39 10.38 -0.14 -1.59
N PHE A 40 9.45 0.78 -1.80
CA PHE A 40 8.08 0.70 -1.32
C PHE A 40 7.16 0.22 -2.46
N VAL A 41 6.25 -0.71 -2.16
CA VAL A 41 5.36 -1.34 -3.14
C VAL A 41 3.90 -1.11 -2.77
N LEU A 42 3.12 -0.57 -3.69
CA LEU A 42 1.67 -0.62 -3.60
C LEU A 42 1.16 -1.92 -4.25
N ARG A 43 0.37 -2.71 -3.52
CA ARG A 43 -0.27 -3.93 -4.03
C ARG A 43 -1.77 -3.86 -3.75
N ILE A 44 -2.59 -3.74 -4.78
CA ILE A 44 -4.04 -3.86 -4.59
C ILE A 44 -4.36 -5.33 -4.26
N GLU A 45 -5.05 -5.59 -3.15
CA GLU A 45 -5.55 -6.93 -2.79
C GLU A 45 -7.03 -7.04 -3.10
N ASP A 46 -7.32 -7.41 -4.35
CA ASP A 46 -8.65 -7.58 -4.92
C ASP A 46 -9.17 -9.03 -4.87
N THR A 47 -8.60 -9.88 -4.02
CA THR A 47 -8.98 -11.31 -3.95
C THR A 47 -10.41 -11.54 -3.44
N ASP A 48 -10.97 -10.58 -2.71
CA ASP A 48 -12.35 -10.61 -2.19
C ASP A 48 -13.30 -9.92 -3.16
N GLN A 49 -13.76 -10.68 -4.16
CA GLN A 49 -14.57 -10.16 -5.27
C GLN A 49 -15.96 -9.66 -4.82
N ASP A 50 -16.56 -10.30 -3.81
CA ASP A 50 -17.91 -9.97 -3.32
C ASP A 50 -17.95 -8.60 -2.61
N ARG A 51 -16.80 -8.08 -2.19
CA ARG A 51 -16.67 -6.82 -1.45
C ARG A 51 -16.04 -5.70 -2.28
N LEU A 52 -15.77 -5.92 -3.56
CA LEU A 52 -15.23 -4.88 -4.42
C LEU A 52 -16.19 -3.68 -4.49
N VAL A 53 -15.63 -2.50 -4.31
CA VAL A 53 -16.36 -1.23 -4.47
C VAL A 53 -15.82 -0.53 -5.70
N ASP A 54 -16.70 -0.24 -6.66
CA ASP A 54 -16.35 0.48 -7.87
C ASP A 54 -15.71 1.85 -7.53
N GLY A 55 -14.63 2.18 -8.23
CA GLY A 55 -13.82 3.39 -7.98
C GLY A 55 -12.95 3.38 -6.71
N ALA A 56 -13.02 2.36 -5.84
CA ALA A 56 -12.17 2.30 -4.65
C ALA A 56 -10.67 2.21 -4.98
N THR A 57 -10.32 1.48 -6.04
CA THR A 57 -8.95 1.41 -6.55
C THR A 57 -8.43 2.79 -6.99
N ASP A 58 -9.24 3.58 -7.68
CA ASP A 58 -8.87 4.94 -8.09
C ASP A 58 -8.66 5.88 -6.89
N ILE A 59 -9.49 5.73 -5.85
CA ILE A 59 -9.34 6.47 -4.60
C ILE A 59 -7.99 6.12 -3.95
N ILE A 60 -7.61 4.83 -3.92
CA ILE A 60 -6.31 4.40 -3.40
C ILE A 60 -5.17 5.07 -4.18
N TYR A 61 -5.21 5.06 -5.52
CA TYR A 61 -4.19 5.69 -6.36
C TYR A 61 -4.11 7.21 -6.21
N ARG A 62 -5.23 7.91 -6.00
CA ARG A 62 -5.23 9.36 -5.78
C ARG A 62 -4.74 9.77 -4.39
N THR A 63 -4.84 8.86 -3.43
CA THR A 63 -4.50 9.12 -2.02
C THR A 63 -3.01 8.95 -1.74
N LEU A 64 -2.33 8.07 -2.48
CA LEU A 64 -0.93 7.71 -2.32
C LEU A 64 -0.03 8.43 -3.33
#